data_AF-A0AAV6LRU5-F1
#
_entry.id   AF-A0AAV6LRU5-F1
#
_cell.length_a   1.000
_cell.length_b   1.000
_cell.length_c   1.000
_cell.angle_alpha   90.00
_cell.angle_beta   90.00
_cell.angle_gamma   90.00
#
_symmetry.space_group_name_H-M   'P 1'
#
loop_
_entity.id
_entity.type
_entity.pdbx_description
1 polymer ?
#
loop_
_entity_poly.entity_id
_entity_poly.type
_entity_poly.pdbx_seq_one_letter_code
_entity_poly.pdbx_strand_id
1 'polypeptide(L)'
;MTNSLSLYRAIFRREVFGPYSVEVRSLGLQILELICEGLGLESGYFRGPLSEGQLDYCQLLSTNVLIQPWYWACPNMVDPHLITLLNQGDVPGLQVWKDEVTVEPIPNAFVIISNGKLKSAYHRVVTSSNVDRTTVAGFILPSKDSLIEPAKSLVSELSPPLYKSFKRGDFDNIYFSDTHEGKDPLEHFRIRS
;
A
#
# COMPACT_ATOMS: atom_id res chain seq x y z
N MET A 1 -5.37 16.27 -27.45
CA MET A 1 -5.76 14.97 -26.87
C MET A 1 -4.59 14.00 -27.03
N THR A 2 -3.71 13.94 -26.03
CA THR A 2 -2.64 12.94 -25.96
C THR A 2 -3.30 11.59 -25.72
N ASN A 3 -3.03 10.64 -26.62
CA ASN A 3 -3.61 9.30 -26.59
C ASN A 3 -3.11 8.58 -25.33
N SER A 4 -3.96 8.32 -24.33
CA SER A 4 -3.58 7.75 -23.03
C SER A 4 -2.83 6.41 -23.15
N LEU A 5 -3.04 5.68 -24.25
CA LEU A 5 -2.31 4.47 -24.64
C LEU A 5 -0.81 4.69 -24.94
N SER A 6 -0.39 5.86 -25.43
CA SER A 6 1.03 6.15 -25.70
C SER A 6 1.79 6.46 -24.41
N LEU A 7 1.14 7.12 -23.44
CA LEU A 7 1.69 7.36 -22.11
C LEU A 7 1.80 6.05 -21.31
N TYR A 8 0.79 5.17 -21.41
CA TYR A 8 0.77 3.83 -20.81
C TYR A 8 1.98 2.99 -21.25
N ARG A 9 2.24 2.93 -22.57
CA ARG A 9 3.40 2.22 -23.11
C ARG A 9 4.72 2.87 -22.73
N ALA A 10 4.75 4.20 -22.54
CA ALA A 10 5.97 4.94 -22.24
C ALA A 10 6.47 4.72 -20.81
N ILE A 11 5.57 4.65 -19.82
CA ILE A 11 5.92 4.51 -18.39
C ILE A 11 6.54 3.13 -18.10
N PHE A 12 6.01 2.05 -18.69
CA PHE A 12 6.54 0.70 -18.51
C PHE A 12 7.65 0.31 -19.48
N ARG A 13 8.18 1.27 -20.27
CA ARG A 13 9.45 1.00 -20.96
C ARG A 13 10.50 0.71 -19.91
N ARG A 14 11.19 -0.42 -20.08
CA ARG A 14 12.24 -0.89 -19.16
C ARG A 14 13.26 0.21 -18.82
N GLU A 15 13.59 1.05 -19.79
CA GLU A 15 14.51 2.18 -19.67
C GLU A 15 14.06 3.27 -18.69
N VAL A 16 12.75 3.45 -18.53
CA VAL A 16 12.15 4.46 -17.63
C VAL A 16 11.74 3.81 -16.31
N PHE A 17 11.03 2.67 -16.39
CA PHE A 17 10.51 1.98 -15.21
C PHE A 17 11.61 1.33 -14.36
N GLY A 18 12.66 0.80 -14.98
CA GLY A 18 13.75 0.12 -14.28
C GLY A 18 14.47 1.04 -13.28
N PRO A 19 14.96 2.22 -13.70
CA PRO A 19 15.53 3.20 -12.78
C PRO A 19 14.51 3.72 -11.76
N TYR A 20 13.28 4.01 -12.21
CA TYR A 20 12.22 4.49 -11.32
C TYR A 20 11.91 3.50 -10.18
N SER A 21 11.83 2.19 -10.48
CA SER A 21 11.53 1.18 -9.48
C SER A 21 12.64 1.07 -8.43
N VAL A 22 13.92 1.14 -8.86
CA VAL A 22 15.07 1.15 -7.95
C VAL A 22 15.03 2.35 -7.00
N GLU A 23 14.77 3.55 -7.51
CA GLU A 23 14.70 4.76 -6.68
C GLU A 23 13.51 4.75 -5.72
N VAL A 24 12.33 4.35 -6.19
CA VAL A 24 11.13 4.21 -5.35
C VAL A 24 11.36 3.19 -4.23
N ARG A 25 12.02 2.07 -4.55
CA ARG A 25 12.40 1.08 -3.52
C ARG A 25 13.35 1.67 -2.49
N SER A 26 14.39 2.36 -2.96
CA SER A 26 15.38 3.01 -2.09
C SER A 26 14.70 3.98 -1.12
N LEU A 27 13.82 4.83 -1.63
CA LEU A 27 13.02 5.75 -0.84
C LEU A 27 12.15 5.02 0.20
N GLY A 28 11.45 3.96 -0.22
CA GLY A 28 10.60 3.18 0.69
C GLY A 28 11.38 2.55 1.84
N LEU A 29 12.57 2.02 1.57
CA LEU A 29 13.44 1.50 2.62
C LEU A 29 13.93 2.59 3.58
N GLN A 30 14.30 3.77 3.07
CA GLN A 30 14.69 4.90 3.93
C GLN A 30 13.55 5.34 4.84
N ILE A 31 12.32 5.41 4.32
CA ILE A 31 11.13 5.72 5.12
C ILE A 31 10.90 4.65 6.19
N LEU A 32 11.08 3.37 5.86
CA LEU A 32 10.96 2.29 6.84
C LEU A 32 11.99 2.41 7.97
N GLU A 33 13.23 2.84 7.69
CA GLU A 33 14.22 3.13 8.73
C GLU A 33 13.79 4.29 9.63
N LEU A 34 13.22 5.36 9.07
CA LEU A 34 12.67 6.47 9.86
C LEU A 34 11.48 6.03 10.73
N ILE A 35 10.65 5.13 10.21
CA ILE A 35 9.56 4.50 10.98
C ILE A 35 10.14 3.64 12.11
N CYS A 36 11.20 2.85 11.85
CA CYS A 36 11.89 2.10 12.91
C CYS A 36 12.32 3.01 14.04
N GLU A 37 13.03 4.10 13.72
CA GLU A 37 13.52 5.07 14.69
C GLU A 37 12.36 5.68 15.49
N GLY A 38 11.31 6.17 14.80
CA GLY A 38 10.14 6.77 15.45
C GLY A 38 9.34 5.79 16.33
N LEU A 39 9.45 4.48 16.07
CA LEU A 39 8.84 3.43 16.88
C LEU A 39 9.75 2.89 17.99
N GLY A 40 11.01 3.35 18.07
CA GLY A 40 12.01 2.82 19.00
C GLY A 40 12.47 1.39 18.68
N LEU A 41 12.40 1.01 17.40
CA LEU A 41 12.91 -0.27 16.90
C LEU A 41 14.41 -0.18 16.60
N GLU A 42 15.08 -1.33 16.60
CA GLU A 42 16.48 -1.41 16.16
C GLU A 42 16.62 -1.01 14.69
N SER A 43 17.72 -0.35 14.34
CA SER A 43 18.01 -0.01 12.94
C SER A 43 18.04 -1.27 12.08
N GLY A 44 17.43 -1.21 10.90
CA GLY A 44 17.32 -2.36 10.02
C GLY A 44 16.25 -3.38 10.40
N TYR A 45 15.36 -3.09 11.36
CA TYR A 45 14.29 -4.03 11.77
C TYR A 45 13.47 -4.57 10.59
N PHE A 46 13.14 -3.74 9.60
CA PHE A 46 12.37 -4.15 8.43
C PHE A 46 13.22 -4.75 7.29
N ARG A 47 14.56 -4.84 7.42
CA ARG A 47 15.43 -5.41 6.38
C ARG A 47 15.26 -6.93 6.26
N GLY A 48 15.84 -7.51 5.23
CA GLY A 48 15.73 -8.95 5.01
C GLY A 48 14.31 -9.34 4.59
N PRO A 49 13.80 -10.51 5.03
CA PRO A 49 12.55 -11.08 4.53
C PRO A 49 11.32 -10.15 4.59
N LEU A 50 11.26 -9.19 5.52
CA LEU A 50 10.14 -8.25 5.65
C LEU A 50 10.06 -7.18 4.55
N SER A 51 11.17 -6.87 3.86
CA SER A 51 11.22 -5.87 2.77
C SER A 51 11.98 -6.31 1.52
N GLU A 52 12.55 -7.52 1.54
CA GLU A 52 13.17 -8.22 0.41
C GLU A 52 12.23 -9.26 -0.22
N GLY A 53 10.95 -9.26 0.18
CA GLY A 53 9.91 -9.88 -0.64
C GLY A 53 9.88 -9.29 -2.04
N GLN A 54 9.12 -9.94 -2.93
CA GLN A 54 8.98 -9.49 -4.31
C GLN A 54 8.52 -8.03 -4.31
N LEU A 55 9.26 -7.14 -4.97
CA LEU A 55 8.74 -5.80 -5.24
C LEU A 55 7.61 -5.94 -6.25
N ASP A 56 6.38 -5.76 -5.77
CA ASP A 56 5.22 -5.70 -6.63
C ASP A 56 4.90 -4.24 -6.94
N TYR A 57 4.62 -4.00 -8.22
CA TYR A 57 4.17 -2.70 -8.69
C TYR A 57 2.81 -2.89 -9.35
N CYS A 58 1.86 -2.02 -9.01
CA CYS A 58 0.62 -1.89 -9.74
C CYS A 58 0.59 -0.50 -10.37
N GLN A 59 0.50 -0.44 -11.69
CA GLN A 59 0.05 0.78 -12.34
C GLN A 59 -1.47 0.70 -12.45
N LEU A 60 -2.14 1.57 -11.69
CA LEU A 60 -3.57 1.75 -11.86
C LEU A 60 -3.78 2.90 -12.83
N LEU A 61 -4.19 2.55 -14.05
CA LEU A 61 -4.74 3.48 -15.01
C LEU A 61 -6.25 3.57 -14.78
N SER A 62 -6.71 4.64 -14.16
CA SER A 62 -8.13 4.97 -14.04
C SER A 62 -8.54 5.77 -15.27
N THR A 63 -8.69 5.08 -16.40
CA THR A 63 -9.31 5.65 -17.62
C THR A 63 -10.83 5.64 -17.49
N ASN A 64 -11.47 6.51 -18.25
CA ASN A 64 -12.91 6.61 -18.48
C ASN A 64 -13.58 5.36 -19.10
N VAL A 65 -13.27 4.17 -18.62
CA VAL A 65 -14.11 3.01 -18.88
C VAL A 65 -15.32 3.16 -17.97
N LEU A 66 -16.50 3.27 -18.57
CA LEU A 66 -17.79 3.20 -17.88
C LEU A 66 -17.88 1.87 -17.13
N ILE A 67 -17.31 1.81 -15.94
CA ILE A 67 -17.61 0.76 -14.99
C ILE A 67 -18.78 1.28 -14.17
N GLN A 68 -19.87 0.52 -14.21
CA GLN A 68 -21.17 0.80 -13.60
C GLN A 68 -21.05 1.46 -12.22
N PRO A 69 -22.02 2.30 -11.78
CA PRO A 69 -21.95 3.09 -10.53
C PRO A 69 -21.64 2.32 -9.24
N TRP A 70 -21.77 1.00 -9.26
CA TRP A 70 -21.47 0.10 -8.14
C TRP A 70 -20.02 -0.43 -8.12
N TYR A 71 -19.21 -0.15 -9.14
CA TYR A 71 -17.82 -0.64 -9.25
C TYR A 71 -16.84 0.50 -8.94
N TRP A 72 -16.70 0.76 -7.65
CA TRP A 72 -15.68 1.66 -7.13
C TRP A 72 -14.30 1.13 -7.56
N ALA A 73 -13.46 1.98 -8.17
CA ALA A 73 -12.18 1.56 -8.73
C ALA A 73 -11.22 0.92 -7.69
N CYS A 74 -11.43 1.25 -6.41
CA CYS A 74 -10.97 0.51 -5.23
C CYS A 74 -12.00 0.76 -4.10
N PRO A 75 -12.90 -0.18 -3.76
CA PRO A 75 -13.82 0.01 -2.64
C PRO A 75 -13.02 -0.06 -1.33
N ASN A 76 -12.93 1.06 -0.60
CA ASN A 76 -12.37 1.20 0.76
C ASN A 76 -11.34 0.14 1.14
N MET A 77 -10.12 0.24 0.62
CA MET A 77 -9.09 -0.76 0.84
C MET A 77 -8.14 -0.33 1.96
N VAL A 78 -7.70 -1.32 2.72
CA VAL A 78 -6.47 -1.26 3.50
C VAL A 78 -5.43 -2.07 2.75
N ASP A 79 -4.29 -1.46 2.47
CA ASP A 79 -3.20 -2.14 1.78
C ASP A 79 -2.62 -3.23 2.69
N PRO A 80 -2.46 -4.47 2.19
CA PRO A 80 -1.90 -5.56 2.97
C PRO A 80 -0.37 -5.53 3.02
N HIS A 81 0.25 -4.46 2.53
CA HIS A 81 1.69 -4.32 2.33
C HIS A 81 2.37 -3.67 3.53
N LEU A 82 3.70 -3.74 3.59
CA LEU A 82 4.46 -3.07 4.63
C LEU A 82 4.43 -1.55 4.45
N ILE A 83 4.58 -1.10 3.20
CA ILE A 83 4.41 0.31 2.80
C ILE A 83 4.01 0.40 1.33
N THR A 84 3.10 1.32 1.03
CA THR A 84 2.73 1.71 -0.33
C THR A 84 3.30 3.10 -0.63
N LEU A 85 3.91 3.25 -1.81
CA LEU A 85 4.39 4.52 -2.35
C LEU A 85 3.59 4.85 -3.60
N LEU A 86 2.74 5.87 -3.51
CA LEU A 86 1.84 6.24 -4.61
C LEU A 86 2.30 7.52 -5.30
N ASN A 87 2.62 7.43 -6.59
CA ASN A 87 2.70 8.58 -7.48
C ASN A 87 1.32 8.80 -8.13
N GLN A 88 0.66 9.89 -7.74
CA GLN A 88 -0.70 10.21 -8.16
C GLN A 88 -0.81 10.85 -9.55
N GLY A 89 0.30 11.26 -10.15
CA GLY A 89 0.28 12.18 -11.29
C GLY A 89 -0.35 13.52 -10.93
N ASP A 90 -0.88 14.21 -11.93
CA ASP A 90 -1.39 15.58 -11.79
C ASP A 90 -2.92 15.66 -11.66
N VAL A 91 -3.60 14.52 -11.57
CA VAL A 91 -5.06 14.45 -11.54
C VAL A 91 -5.53 14.00 -10.15
N PRO A 92 -6.34 14.81 -9.44
CA PRO A 92 -6.87 14.43 -8.14
C PRO A 92 -7.81 13.23 -8.25
N GLY A 93 -7.96 12.50 -7.14
CA GLY A 93 -8.88 11.36 -7.09
C GLY A 93 -8.64 10.37 -5.97
N LEU A 94 -7.49 10.45 -5.27
CA LEU A 94 -7.29 9.69 -4.03
C LEU A 94 -8.06 10.38 -2.89
N GLN A 95 -8.87 9.61 -2.18
CA GLN A 95 -9.51 10.03 -0.94
C GLN A 95 -9.07 9.12 0.19
N VAL A 96 -8.73 9.72 1.33
CA VAL A 96 -8.20 9.01 2.50
C VAL A 96 -9.12 9.26 3.71
N TRP A 97 -9.45 8.20 4.43
CA TRP A 97 -10.45 8.22 5.48
C TRP A 97 -9.86 8.64 6.82
N LYS A 98 -9.80 9.96 6.98
CA LYS A 98 -9.76 10.68 8.25
C LYS A 98 -10.49 11.99 7.97
N ASP A 99 -11.78 12.02 8.25
CA ASP A 99 -12.71 13.13 7.93
C ASP A 99 -12.99 13.35 6.42
N GLU A 100 -12.95 12.29 5.59
CA GLU A 100 -13.20 12.33 4.13
C GLU A 100 -12.35 13.35 3.33
N VAL A 101 -11.09 13.54 3.72
CA VAL A 101 -10.20 14.49 3.04
C VAL A 101 -9.74 13.94 1.68
N THR A 102 -9.95 14.73 0.63
CA THR A 102 -9.36 14.49 -0.69
C THR A 102 -7.89 14.88 -0.64
N VAL A 103 -7.01 13.97 -1.06
CA VAL A 103 -5.58 14.25 -1.11
C VAL A 103 -5.27 14.89 -2.44
N GLU A 104 -4.99 16.20 -2.41
CA GLU A 104 -4.56 16.94 -3.60
C GLU A 104 -3.24 16.36 -4.12
N PRO A 105 -3.11 16.15 -5.44
CA PRO A 105 -1.85 15.72 -6.03
C PRO A 105 -0.81 16.83 -5.85
N ILE A 106 0.30 16.50 -5.21
CA ILE A 106 1.48 17.35 -5.17
C ILE A 106 2.45 16.79 -6.20
N PRO A 107 2.86 17.56 -7.22
CA PRO A 107 3.83 17.10 -8.20
C PRO A 107 5.10 16.57 -7.52
N ASN A 108 5.55 15.37 -7.93
CA ASN A 108 6.71 14.66 -7.39
C ASN A 108 6.60 14.22 -5.91
N ALA A 109 5.40 14.11 -5.36
CA ALA A 109 5.19 13.60 -4.00
C ALA A 109 4.71 12.15 -3.98
N PHE A 110 5.00 11.45 -2.87
CA PHE A 110 4.50 10.12 -2.56
C PHE A 110 3.60 10.15 -1.32
N VAL A 111 2.52 9.37 -1.36
CA VAL A 111 1.67 9.10 -0.19
C VAL A 111 2.14 7.79 0.47
N ILE A 112 2.18 7.76 1.82
CA ILE A 112 2.67 6.64 2.65
C ILE A 112 1.52 6.07 3.50
N ILE A 113 1.40 4.74 3.56
CA ILE A 113 0.42 3.99 4.37
C ILE A 113 1.17 2.93 5.19
N SER A 114 0.95 2.84 6.51
CA SER A 114 1.92 2.24 7.46
C SER A 114 1.33 1.37 8.59
N ASN A 115 0.18 0.75 8.36
CA ASN A 115 -0.32 -0.44 9.07
C ASN A 115 -0.20 -0.51 10.62
N GLY A 116 -0.92 0.33 11.34
CA GLY A 116 -1.47 0.00 12.66
C GLY A 116 -0.92 0.79 13.86
N LYS A 117 0.39 1.11 13.91
CA LYS A 117 0.90 2.13 14.86
C LYS A 117 0.76 3.54 14.30
N LEU A 118 0.79 3.66 12.98
CA LEU A 118 0.22 4.73 12.20
C LEU A 118 -1.07 4.13 11.61
N LYS A 119 -2.25 4.59 12.05
CA LYS A 119 -3.54 3.97 11.66
C LYS A 119 -3.59 3.79 10.15
N SER A 120 -3.88 2.56 9.70
CA SER A 120 -4.09 2.31 8.28
C SER A 120 -5.29 3.14 7.84
N ALA A 121 -5.09 3.95 6.81
CA ALA A 121 -6.12 4.84 6.35
C ALA A 121 -6.89 4.12 5.24
N TYR A 122 -8.20 3.92 5.44
CA TYR A 122 -9.05 3.49 4.35
C TYR A 122 -8.89 4.51 3.23
N HIS A 123 -8.70 4.04 2.02
CA HIS A 123 -8.61 4.94 0.89
C HIS A 123 -9.41 4.38 -0.28
N ARG A 124 -9.86 5.29 -1.13
CA ARG A 124 -10.55 4.97 -2.38
C ARG A 124 -10.05 5.87 -3.48
N VAL A 125 -10.28 5.42 -4.71
CA VAL A 125 -10.04 6.22 -5.91
C VAL A 125 -11.39 6.57 -6.53
N VAL A 126 -11.65 7.87 -6.68
CA VAL A 126 -12.79 8.38 -7.44
C VAL A 126 -12.36 8.72 -8.86
N THR A 127 -13.23 8.43 -9.82
CA THR A 127 -12.98 8.67 -11.25
C THR A 127 -13.71 9.93 -11.73
N SER A 128 -13.22 10.54 -12.81
CA SER A 128 -13.81 11.72 -13.44
C SER A 128 -14.12 11.41 -14.91
N SER A 129 -15.34 11.71 -15.36
CA SER A 129 -15.79 11.51 -16.74
C SER A 129 -15.02 12.33 -17.79
N ASN A 130 -14.25 13.33 -17.35
CA ASN A 130 -13.70 14.37 -18.21
C ASN A 130 -12.19 14.28 -18.41
N VAL A 131 -11.48 13.59 -17.50
CA VAL A 131 -10.02 13.50 -17.50
C VAL A 131 -9.60 12.10 -17.06
N ASP A 132 -8.68 11.50 -17.81
CA ASP A 132 -8.05 10.24 -17.44
C ASP A 132 -7.03 10.46 -16.31
N ARG A 133 -7.02 9.56 -15.32
CA ARG A 133 -6.06 9.59 -14.21
C ARG A 133 -5.11 8.39 -14.31
N THR A 134 -3.81 8.67 -14.33
CA THR A 134 -2.77 7.64 -14.31
C THR A 134 -2.05 7.67 -12.97
N THR A 135 -1.94 6.52 -12.31
CA THR A 135 -1.16 6.39 -11.08
C THR A 135 -0.21 5.22 -11.11
N VAL A 136 0.91 5.36 -10.43
CA VAL A 136 1.88 4.28 -10.25
C VAL A 136 2.04 4.04 -8.76
N ALA A 137 1.67 2.85 -8.31
CA ALA A 137 1.86 2.39 -6.95
C ALA A 137 3.02 1.39 -6.89
N GLY A 138 3.99 1.66 -6.02
CA GLY A 138 5.01 0.70 -5.64
C GLY A 138 4.71 0.14 -4.25
N PHE A 139 4.80 -1.18 -4.10
CA PHE A 139 4.54 -1.86 -2.85
C PHE A 139 5.82 -2.53 -2.36
N ILE A 140 6.18 -2.28 -1.09
CA ILE A 140 7.17 -3.09 -0.39
C ILE A 140 6.40 -4.05 0.50
N LEU A 141 6.68 -5.33 0.32
CA LEU A 141 5.96 -6.39 1.01
C LEU A 141 6.90 -7.49 1.51
N PRO A 142 6.55 -8.16 2.61
CA PRO A 142 7.31 -9.29 3.11
C PRO A 142 7.32 -10.45 2.11
N SER A 143 8.34 -11.30 2.17
CA SER A 143 8.36 -12.56 1.44
C SER A 143 7.21 -13.46 1.94
N LYS A 144 6.68 -14.34 1.07
CA LYS A 144 5.55 -15.23 1.43
C LYS A 144 5.85 -16.14 2.62
N ASP A 145 7.12 -16.51 2.79
CA ASP A 145 7.58 -17.34 3.91
C ASP A 145 7.88 -16.54 5.18
N SER A 146 7.84 -15.20 5.12
CA SER A 146 8.05 -14.35 6.29
C SER A 146 6.99 -14.61 7.35
N LEU A 147 7.46 -14.76 8.59
CA LEU A 147 6.61 -14.77 9.75
C LEU A 147 6.31 -13.32 10.15
N ILE A 148 5.03 -12.98 10.17
CA ILE A 148 4.50 -11.70 10.60
C ILE A 148 4.04 -11.85 12.05
N GLU A 149 4.58 -11.05 12.95
CA GLU A 149 4.23 -11.04 14.35
C GLU A 149 4.37 -9.62 14.95
N PRO A 150 3.69 -9.31 16.07
CA PRO A 150 3.91 -8.07 16.79
C PRO A 150 5.39 -7.91 17.15
N ALA A 151 5.97 -6.73 16.86
CA ALA A 151 7.34 -6.43 17.20
C ALA A 151 7.57 -6.59 18.71
N LYS A 152 8.47 -7.49 19.10
CA LYS A 152 8.65 -7.90 20.51
C LYS A 152 9.01 -6.72 21.43
N SER A 153 9.81 -5.77 20.93
CA SER A 153 10.16 -4.54 21.63
C SER A 153 8.97 -3.61 21.90
N LEU A 154 7.84 -3.82 21.23
CA LEU A 154 6.62 -3.04 21.36
C LEU A 154 5.54 -3.75 22.19
N VAL A 155 5.81 -4.98 22.62
CA VAL A 155 4.90 -5.80 23.43
C VAL A 155 5.32 -5.73 24.89
N SER A 156 4.36 -5.48 25.79
CA SER A 156 4.57 -5.46 27.24
C SER A 156 3.28 -5.84 27.98
N GLU A 157 3.30 -5.93 29.31
CA GLU A 157 2.08 -6.15 30.10
C GLU A 157 1.05 -5.02 29.91
N LEU A 158 1.52 -3.79 29.70
CA LEU A 158 0.68 -2.61 29.47
C LEU A 158 0.20 -2.49 28.01
N SER A 159 0.84 -3.21 27.09
CA SER A 159 0.52 -3.24 25.66
C SER A 159 0.69 -4.68 25.14
N PRO A 160 -0.23 -5.60 25.51
CA PRO A 160 -0.15 -7.00 25.12
C PRO A 160 -0.29 -7.17 23.61
N PRO A 161 0.19 -8.29 23.04
CA PRO A 161 0.05 -8.54 21.62
C PRO A 161 -1.44 -8.69 21.26
N LEU A 162 -1.88 -7.99 20.21
CA LEU A 162 -3.26 -8.07 19.72
C LEU A 162 -3.48 -9.22 18.72
N TYR A 163 -2.41 -9.65 18.06
CA TYR A 163 -2.44 -10.64 16.99
C TYR A 163 -1.42 -11.74 17.24
N LYS A 164 -1.76 -12.97 16.86
CA LYS A 164 -0.85 -14.12 16.83
C LYS A 164 0.11 -14.00 15.64
N SER A 165 1.23 -14.71 15.70
CA SER A 165 2.14 -14.81 14.55
C SER A 165 1.51 -15.60 13.40
N PHE A 166 1.75 -15.19 12.16
CA PHE A 166 1.27 -15.89 10.96
C PHE A 166 2.22 -15.75 9.78
N LYS A 167 2.17 -16.66 8.81
CA LYS A 167 2.95 -16.52 7.58
C LYS A 167 2.28 -15.54 6.62
N ARG A 168 3.09 -14.73 5.94
CA ARG A 168 2.59 -13.79 4.93
C ARG A 168 1.75 -14.47 3.84
N GLY A 169 2.20 -15.62 3.33
CA GLY A 169 1.48 -16.36 2.29
C GLY A 169 0.12 -16.89 2.74
N ASP A 170 -0.05 -17.24 4.02
CA ASP A 170 -1.35 -17.65 4.57
C ASP A 170 -2.31 -16.46 4.64
N PHE A 171 -1.79 -15.29 5.02
CA PHE A 171 -2.55 -14.06 5.04
C PHE A 171 -3.01 -13.64 3.64
N ASP A 172 -2.18 -13.78 2.60
CA ASP A 172 -2.56 -13.45 1.22
C ASP A 172 -3.83 -14.20 0.78
N ASN A 173 -3.93 -15.50 1.09
CA ASN A 173 -5.09 -16.32 0.73
C ASN A 173 -6.38 -15.85 1.43
N ILE A 174 -6.28 -15.46 2.69
CA ILE A 174 -7.41 -14.94 3.49
C ILE A 174 -7.80 -13.55 3.00
N TYR A 175 -6.81 -12.67 2.76
CA TYR A 175 -7.02 -11.29 2.36
C TYR A 175 -7.91 -11.17 1.14
N PHE A 176 -7.64 -11.93 0.07
CA PHE A 176 -8.47 -11.87 -1.14
C PHE A 176 -9.89 -12.37 -0.90
N SER A 177 -10.05 -13.47 -0.16
CA SER A 177 -11.38 -14.03 0.17
C SER A 177 -12.21 -13.07 1.03
N ASP A 178 -11.63 -12.60 2.13
CA ASP A 178 -12.33 -11.77 3.12
C ASP A 178 -12.63 -10.36 2.60
N THR A 179 -11.71 -9.78 1.81
CA THR A 179 -11.94 -8.46 1.19
C THR A 179 -13.13 -8.53 0.22
N HIS A 180 -13.29 -9.62 -0.52
CA HIS A 180 -14.47 -9.82 -1.38
C HIS A 180 -15.77 -9.95 -0.58
N GLU A 181 -15.70 -10.47 0.65
CA GLU A 181 -16.85 -10.61 1.56
C GLU A 181 -17.06 -9.41 2.49
N GLY A 182 -16.21 -8.37 2.41
CA GLY A 182 -16.27 -7.19 3.27
C GLY A 182 -15.87 -7.45 4.73
N LYS A 183 -15.07 -8.49 4.99
CA LYS A 183 -14.55 -8.86 6.32
C LYS A 183 -13.15 -8.32 6.52
N ASP A 184 -12.76 -8.12 7.78
CA ASP A 184 -11.39 -7.76 8.15
C ASP A 184 -10.50 -9.02 8.22
N PRO A 185 -9.52 -9.20 7.31
CA PRO A 185 -8.65 -10.38 7.28
C PRO A 185 -7.81 -10.57 8.56
N LEU A 186 -7.53 -9.48 9.30
CA LEU A 186 -6.73 -9.55 10.52
C LEU A 186 -7.47 -10.20 11.68
N GLU A 187 -8.81 -10.26 11.64
CA GLU A 187 -9.61 -10.91 12.70
C GLU A 187 -9.32 -12.41 12.82
N HIS A 188 -8.87 -13.06 11.74
CA HIS A 188 -8.42 -14.46 11.77
C HIS A 188 -7.20 -14.67 12.68
N PHE A 189 -6.42 -13.62 12.91
CA PHE A 189 -5.19 -13.64 13.68
C PHE A 189 -5.30 -12.97 15.05
N ARG A 190 -6.46 -12.38 15.36
CA ARG A 190 -6.67 -11.69 16.63
C ARG A 190 -6.61 -12.67 17.80
N ILE A 191 -5.90 -12.28 18.86
CA ILE A 191 -5.88 -13.03 20.12
C ILE A 191 -7.18 -12.67 20.85
N ARG A 192 -8.02 -13.68 21.10
CA ARG A 192 -9.24 -13.51 21.90
C ARG A 192 -8.86 -13.66 23.37
N SER A 193 -9.08 -12.60 24.14
CA SER A 193 -9.04 -12.59 25.61
C SER A 193 -10.37 -13.08 26.18
#